data_AF-A0A6C1N5M5-F1
#
_entry.id   AF-A0A6C1N5M5-F1
#
_cell.length_a   1.000
_cell.length_b   1.000
_cell.length_c   1.000
_cell.angle_alpha   90.00
_cell.angle_beta   90.00
_cell.angle_gamma   90.00
#
_symmetry.space_group_name_H-M   'P 1'
#
loop_
_entity.id
_entity.type
_entity.pdbx_description
1 polymer ?
#
loop_
_entity_poly.entity_id
_entity_poly.type
_entity_poly.pdbx_seq_one_letter_code
_entity_poly.pdbx_strand_id
1 'polypeptide(L)'
;GGLRVQSGAEAQRTELLSNMDAVISTEFKEQLGPIIARAVTASIARATVQYQLQRQYGDLAGFVGLIYQIVSTQADTRIWSSLPKRFDIASVPRPENDQLTLEWSGQFHQVDLPQGQFHLIWVRAPRAGAQPGIQVITL
;
A
#
# COMPACT_ATOMS: atom_id res chain seq x y z
N GLY A 1 10.69 -10.39 10.34
CA GLY A 1 12.06 -10.03 10.73
C GLY A 1 12.62 -9.06 9.71
N GLY A 2 13.39 -8.05 10.12
CA GLY A 2 14.08 -7.14 9.18
C GLY A 2 15.10 -7.86 8.30
N LEU A 3 15.39 -7.30 7.13
CA LEU A 3 16.48 -7.75 6.25
C LEU A 3 17.82 -7.44 6.93
N ARG A 4 18.78 -8.35 6.83
CA ARG A 4 20.16 -8.09 7.24
C ARG A 4 21.00 -7.90 5.97
N VAL A 5 21.82 -6.87 5.97
CA VAL A 5 22.67 -6.48 4.86
C VAL A 5 24.11 -6.60 5.33
N GLN A 6 24.94 -7.28 4.57
CA GLN A 6 26.35 -7.43 4.85
C GLN A 6 27.18 -6.88 3.69
N SER A 7 28.04 -5.93 4.01
CA SER A 7 29.00 -5.28 3.13
C SER A 7 30.41 -5.57 3.67
N GLY A 8 31.06 -6.60 3.11
CA GLY A 8 32.34 -7.09 3.63
C GLY A 8 32.25 -7.51 5.11
N ALA A 9 32.97 -6.78 5.98
CA ALA A 9 32.98 -7.02 7.42
C ALA A 9 31.81 -6.37 8.18
N GLU A 10 31.12 -5.40 7.58
CA GLU A 10 30.00 -4.72 8.22
C GLU A 10 28.70 -5.45 7.96
N ALA A 11 27.98 -5.78 9.03
CA ALA A 11 26.64 -6.34 8.95
C ALA A 11 25.66 -5.38 9.66
N GLN A 12 24.70 -4.85 8.90
CA GLN A 12 23.69 -3.94 9.40
C GLN A 12 22.28 -4.51 9.18
N ARG A 13 21.40 -4.29 10.14
CA ARG A 13 19.98 -4.63 9.99
C ARG A 13 19.24 -3.44 9.42
N THR A 14 18.30 -3.69 8.50
CA THR A 14 17.38 -2.65 8.05
C THR A 14 16.52 -2.15 9.20
N GLU A 15 16.35 -0.84 9.27
CA GLU A 15 15.50 -0.17 10.25
C GLU A 15 14.13 0.14 9.65
N LEU A 16 13.10 0.12 10.49
CA LEU A 16 11.74 0.42 10.06
C LEU A 16 11.65 1.91 9.71
N LEU A 17 11.41 2.22 8.44
CA LEU A 17 11.09 3.57 7.99
C LEU A 17 9.61 3.87 8.20
N SER A 18 8.74 2.93 7.82
CA SER A 18 7.29 3.12 7.94
C SER A 18 6.51 1.82 8.00
N ASN A 19 5.47 1.81 8.84
CA ASN A 19 4.51 0.71 8.95
C ASN A 19 3.18 1.15 8.33
N MET A 20 2.81 0.54 7.19
CA MET A 20 1.59 0.89 6.47
C MET A 20 0.32 0.48 7.19
N ASP A 21 0.35 -0.60 8.00
CA ASP A 21 -0.82 -0.95 8.82
C ASP A 21 -1.13 0.16 9.83
N ALA A 22 -0.09 0.76 10.43
CA ALA A 22 -0.27 1.87 11.35
C ALA A 22 -0.80 3.11 10.62
N VAL A 23 -0.19 3.51 9.50
CA VAL A 23 -0.62 4.67 8.70
C VAL A 23 -2.07 4.50 8.21
N ILE A 24 -2.41 3.35 7.62
CA ILE A 24 -3.77 3.05 7.16
C ILE A 24 -4.75 3.09 8.32
N SER A 25 -4.38 2.56 9.49
CA SER A 25 -5.27 2.59 10.65
C SER A 25 -5.55 4.01 11.16
N THR A 26 -4.55 4.90 11.10
CA THR A 26 -4.68 6.30 11.49
C THR A 26 -5.57 7.04 10.50
N GLU A 27 -5.25 6.96 9.21
CA GLU A 27 -6.02 7.57 8.13
C GLU A 27 -7.48 7.09 8.14
N PHE A 28 -7.70 5.79 8.35
CA PHE A 28 -9.04 5.24 8.45
C PHE A 28 -9.82 5.85 9.61
N LYS A 29 -9.21 5.94 10.80
CA LYS A 29 -9.86 6.53 11.98
C LYS A 29 -10.21 8.00 11.76
N GLU A 30 -9.32 8.76 11.13
CA GLU A 30 -9.55 10.18 10.85
C GLU A 30 -10.66 10.39 9.81
N GLN A 31 -10.69 9.59 8.74
CA GLN A 31 -11.62 9.77 7.65
C GLN A 31 -13.00 9.16 7.90
N LEU A 32 -13.11 8.16 8.80
CA LEU A 32 -14.36 7.42 9.01
C LEU A 32 -15.52 8.32 9.45
N GLY A 33 -15.29 9.23 10.40
CA GLY A 33 -16.33 10.13 10.91
C GLY A 33 -16.96 11.01 9.80
N PRO A 34 -16.16 11.80 9.08
CA PRO A 34 -16.64 12.60 7.95
C PRO A 34 -17.33 11.77 6.85
N ILE A 35 -16.82 10.58 6.54
CA ILE A 35 -17.43 9.68 5.55
C ILE A 35 -18.81 9.24 6.00
N ILE A 36 -18.97 8.81 7.26
CA ILE A 36 -20.26 8.41 7.82
C ILE A 36 -21.23 9.58 7.80
N ALA A 37 -20.81 10.76 8.26
CA ALA A 37 -21.66 11.95 8.26
C ALA A 37 -22.16 12.27 6.84
N ARG A 38 -21.26 12.30 5.85
CA ARG A 38 -21.60 12.52 4.45
C ARG A 38 -22.56 11.44 3.93
N ALA A 39 -22.32 10.18 4.27
CA ALA A 39 -23.16 9.06 3.82
C ALA A 39 -24.58 9.17 4.40
N VAL A 40 -24.72 9.49 5.68
CA VAL A 40 -26.02 9.69 6.33
C VAL A 40 -26.77 10.87 5.71
N THR A 41 -26.13 12.04 5.60
CA THR A 41 -26.73 13.23 4.99
C THR A 41 -27.15 12.96 3.55
N ALA A 42 -26.29 12.33 2.75
CA ALA A 42 -26.62 12.00 1.36
C ALA A 42 -27.77 10.99 1.25
N SER A 43 -27.86 10.04 2.20
CA SER A 43 -28.96 9.06 2.23
C SER A 43 -30.29 9.73 2.53
N ILE A 44 -30.33 10.64 3.51
CA ILE A 44 -31.53 11.45 3.81
C ILE A 44 -31.94 12.26 2.59
N ALA A 45 -31.00 12.99 1.98
CA ALA A 45 -31.28 13.82 0.81
C ALA A 45 -31.85 13.00 -0.36
N ARG A 46 -31.24 11.83 -0.67
CA ARG A 46 -31.74 10.92 -1.70
C ARG A 46 -33.13 10.40 -1.39
N ALA A 47 -33.41 10.02 -0.15
CA ALA A 47 -34.73 9.54 0.26
C ALA A 47 -35.80 10.63 0.06
N THR A 48 -35.50 11.88 0.40
CA THR A 48 -36.42 13.00 0.17
C THR A 48 -36.67 13.24 -1.32
N VAL A 49 -35.62 13.25 -2.14
CA VAL A 49 -35.75 13.41 -3.60
C VAL A 49 -36.54 12.26 -4.21
N GLN A 50 -36.25 11.02 -3.82
CA GLN A 50 -36.96 9.82 -4.27
C GLN A 50 -38.45 9.87 -3.93
N TYR A 51 -38.80 10.30 -2.71
CA TYR A 51 -40.19 10.45 -2.27
C TYR A 51 -40.94 11.48 -3.12
N GLN A 52 -40.31 12.61 -3.45
CA GLN A 52 -40.90 13.63 -4.31
C GLN A 52 -41.08 13.14 -5.75
N LEU A 53 -40.07 12.43 -6.30
CA LEU A 53 -40.12 11.85 -7.64
C LEU A 53 -41.25 10.82 -7.78
N GLN A 54 -41.40 9.90 -6.81
CA GLN A 54 -42.49 8.93 -6.79
C GLN A 54 -43.86 9.63 -6.77
N ARG A 55 -44.00 10.70 -5.98
CA ARG A 55 -45.25 11.47 -5.89
C ARG A 55 -45.59 12.22 -7.17
N GLN A 56 -44.60 12.66 -7.96
CA GLN A 56 -44.81 13.44 -9.19
C GLN A 56 -44.87 12.58 -10.48
N TYR A 57 -44.06 11.52 -10.58
CA TYR A 57 -43.84 10.75 -11.81
C TYR A 57 -44.23 9.26 -11.69
N GLY A 58 -44.74 8.83 -10.53
CA GLY A 58 -45.15 7.46 -10.27
C GLY A 58 -43.99 6.49 -10.00
N ASP A 59 -44.33 5.25 -9.63
CA ASP A 59 -43.36 4.25 -9.14
C ASP A 59 -42.30 3.83 -10.18
N LEU A 60 -42.64 3.87 -11.47
CA LEU A 60 -41.74 3.44 -12.55
C LEU A 60 -40.51 4.34 -12.69
N ALA A 61 -40.68 5.65 -12.56
CA ALA A 61 -39.58 6.61 -12.59
C ALA A 61 -38.68 6.48 -11.34
N GLY A 62 -39.27 6.19 -10.18
CA GLY A 62 -38.54 5.93 -8.94
C GLY A 62 -37.66 4.67 -9.01
N PHE A 63 -38.11 3.61 -9.68
CA PHE A 63 -37.36 2.35 -9.79
C PHE A 63 -36.11 2.48 -10.67
N VAL A 64 -36.20 3.20 -11.80
CA VAL A 64 -35.06 3.46 -12.69
C VAL A 64 -33.98 4.29 -11.97
N GLY A 65 -34.37 5.29 -11.17
CA GLY A 65 -33.45 6.09 -10.36
C GLY A 65 -32.67 5.26 -9.33
N LEU A 66 -33.31 4.27 -8.71
CA LEU A 66 -32.68 3.35 -7.76
C LEU A 66 -31.58 2.51 -8.42
N ILE A 67 -31.85 1.94 -9.60
CA ILE A 67 -30.86 1.15 -10.34
C ILE A 67 -29.64 2.02 -10.69
N TYR A 68 -29.87 3.24 -11.20
CA TYR A 68 -28.78 4.16 -11.51
C TYR A 68 -27.93 4.49 -10.28
N GLN A 69 -28.58 4.74 -9.14
CA GLN A 69 -27.89 5.04 -7.89
C GLN A 69 -26.95 3.89 -7.48
N ILE A 70 -27.44 2.64 -7.49
CA ILE A 70 -26.67 1.44 -7.10
C ILE A 70 -25.41 1.30 -7.96
N VAL A 71 -25.55 1.42 -9.28
CA VAL A 71 -24.44 1.25 -10.23
C VAL A 71 -23.41 2.38 -10.05
N SER A 72 -23.86 3.61 -9.78
CA SER A 72 -22.98 4.77 -9.64
C SER A 72 -22.15 4.81 -8.35
N THR A 73 -22.53 4.05 -7.32
CA THR A 73 -21.87 4.06 -5.99
C THR A 73 -20.78 3.01 -5.80
N GLN A 74 -20.33 2.32 -6.83
CA GLN A 74 -19.20 1.38 -6.69
C GLN A 74 -17.93 2.14 -6.33
N ALA A 75 -17.48 1.95 -5.09
CA ALA A 75 -16.20 2.45 -4.62
C ALA A 75 -15.09 1.46 -4.97
N ASP A 76 -13.95 1.97 -5.46
CA ASP A 76 -12.73 1.19 -5.56
C ASP A 76 -12.13 1.01 -4.16
N THR A 77 -12.01 -0.24 -3.71
CA THR A 77 -11.48 -0.60 -2.39
C THR A 77 -10.05 -1.15 -2.44
N ARG A 78 -9.41 -1.19 -3.61
CA ARG A 78 -8.17 -1.96 -3.81
C ARG A 78 -6.88 -1.19 -3.54
N ILE A 79 -6.93 0.15 -3.58
CA ILE A 79 -5.73 1.02 -3.60
C ILE A 79 -4.75 0.72 -2.45
N TRP A 80 -5.25 0.47 -1.24
CA TRP A 80 -4.40 0.27 -0.05
C TRP A 80 -3.90 -1.16 0.12
N SER A 81 -4.59 -2.14 -0.46
CA SER A 81 -4.24 -3.56 -0.36
C SER A 81 -3.00 -3.95 -1.16
N SER A 82 -2.61 -3.12 -2.14
CA SER A 82 -1.44 -3.35 -2.99
C SER A 82 -0.12 -2.85 -2.39
N LEU A 83 -0.17 -2.05 -1.33
CA LEU A 83 1.03 -1.50 -0.70
C LEU A 83 1.76 -2.55 0.16
N PRO A 84 3.11 -2.49 0.24
CA PRO A 84 3.86 -3.28 1.20
C PRO A 84 3.42 -2.99 2.63
N LYS A 85 3.41 -4.02 3.49
CA LYS A 85 3.06 -3.85 4.91
C LYS A 85 4.01 -2.93 5.68
N ARG A 86 5.28 -2.92 5.29
CA ARG A 86 6.31 -2.09 5.91
C ARG A 86 7.36 -1.71 4.87
N PHE A 87 8.02 -0.59 5.12
CA PHE A 87 9.20 -0.14 4.43
C PHE A 87 10.35 -0.14 5.43
N ASP A 88 11.42 -0.85 5.10
CA ASP A 88 12.64 -0.88 5.90
C ASP A 88 13.78 -0.28 5.06
N ILE A 89 14.72 0.43 5.69
CA ILE A 89 15.86 1.08 5.02
C ILE A 89 17.17 0.76 5.74
N ALA A 90 18.26 0.66 4.97
CA ALA A 90 19.62 0.60 5.48
C ALA A 90 20.54 1.37 4.52
N SER A 91 21.60 1.95 5.07
CA SER A 91 22.68 2.57 4.30
C SER A 91 23.99 1.92 4.73
N VAL A 92 24.67 1.27 3.80
CA VAL A 92 25.94 0.58 4.04
C VAL A 92 26.99 1.11 3.05
N PRO A 93 28.28 1.17 3.44
CA PRO A 93 29.35 1.52 2.49
C PRO A 93 29.45 0.47 1.38
N ARG A 94 30.00 0.86 0.23
CA ARG A 94 30.28 -0.07 -0.88
C ARG A 94 31.37 -1.06 -0.42
N PRO A 95 31.14 -2.38 -0.54
CA PRO A 95 32.14 -3.38 -0.20
C PRO A 95 33.27 -3.40 -1.24
N GLU A 96 34.50 -3.70 -0.83
CA GLU A 96 35.68 -3.73 -1.69
C GLU A 96 35.62 -4.81 -2.79
N ASN A 97 34.88 -5.89 -2.54
CA ASN A 97 34.70 -7.00 -3.48
C ASN A 97 33.51 -6.79 -4.43
N ASP A 98 32.87 -5.61 -4.41
CA ASP A 98 31.71 -5.27 -5.23
C ASP A 98 30.51 -6.22 -5.06
N GLN A 99 30.46 -7.00 -3.98
CA GLN A 99 29.39 -7.94 -3.68
C GLN A 99 28.74 -7.62 -2.34
N LEU A 100 27.42 -7.46 -2.38
CA LEU A 100 26.61 -7.31 -1.18
C LEU A 100 25.90 -8.61 -0.85
N THR A 101 25.93 -9.02 0.42
CA THR A 101 25.17 -10.18 0.88
C THR A 101 23.91 -9.73 1.61
N LEU A 102 22.76 -10.20 1.16
CA LEU A 102 21.46 -9.97 1.78
C LEU A 102 21.01 -11.25 2.48
N GLU A 103 20.68 -11.16 3.76
CA GLU A 103 20.12 -12.26 4.53
C GLU A 103 18.64 -11.98 4.85
N TRP A 104 17.77 -12.83 4.31
CA TRP A 104 16.33 -12.75 4.51
C TRP A 104 15.78 -14.12 4.91
N SER A 105 15.07 -14.18 6.05
CA SER A 105 14.46 -15.44 6.52
C SER A 105 15.43 -16.63 6.62
N GLY A 106 16.71 -16.37 6.90
CA GLY A 106 17.77 -17.40 6.96
C GLY A 106 18.33 -17.83 5.61
N GLN A 107 17.88 -17.24 4.50
CA GLN A 107 18.47 -17.41 3.18
C GLN A 107 19.41 -16.25 2.85
N PHE A 108 20.56 -16.58 2.27
CA PHE A 108 21.54 -15.61 1.82
C PHE A 108 21.43 -15.42 0.30
N HIS A 109 21.43 -14.16 -0.13
CA HIS A 109 21.40 -13.75 -1.53
C HIS A 109 22.58 -12.81 -1.79
N GLN A 110 23.46 -13.20 -2.72
CA GLN A 110 24.53 -12.32 -3.18
C GLN A 110 24.02 -11.42 -4.30
N VAL A 111 24.43 -10.16 -4.25
CA VAL A 111 24.05 -9.12 -5.19
C VAL A 111 25.32 -8.44 -5.68
N ASP A 112 25.59 -8.57 -6.98
CA ASP A 112 26.71 -7.91 -7.63
C ASP A 112 26.39 -6.43 -7.85
N LEU A 113 27.35 -5.56 -7.49
CA LEU A 113 27.23 -4.12 -7.65
C LEU A 113 27.92 -3.67 -8.95
N PRO A 114 27.17 -3.20 -9.95
CA PRO A 114 27.78 -2.70 -11.19
C PRO A 114 28.66 -1.46 -10.94
N GLN A 115 29.38 -1.02 -11.96
CA GLN A 115 30.21 0.18 -11.87
C GLN A 115 29.34 1.41 -11.54
N GLY A 116 29.74 2.18 -10.54
CA GLY A 116 29.00 3.35 -10.03
C GLY A 116 29.25 3.58 -8.54
N GLN A 117 29.23 4.84 -8.09
CA GLN A 117 29.50 5.13 -6.67
C GLN A 117 28.30 4.82 -5.77
N PHE A 118 27.08 5.04 -6.26
CA PHE A 118 25.85 4.87 -5.49
C PHE A 118 24.91 3.88 -6.16
N HIS A 119 24.31 3.00 -5.36
CA HIS A 119 23.32 2.03 -5.82
C HIS A 119 22.13 2.01 -4.88
N LEU A 120 20.93 1.96 -5.46
CA LEU A 120 19.71 1.67 -4.74
C LEU A 120 19.35 0.20 -4.97
N ILE A 121 19.31 -0.57 -3.87
CA ILE A 121 18.95 -1.98 -3.91
C ILE A 121 17.50 -2.10 -3.45
N TRP A 122 16.62 -2.37 -4.41
CA TRP A 122 15.21 -2.56 -4.15
C TRP A 122 14.91 -4.03 -3.88
N VAL A 123 14.46 -4.34 -2.66
CA VAL A 123 14.12 -5.70 -2.24
C VAL A 123 12.63 -5.80 -1.98
N ARG A 124 11.92 -6.61 -2.77
CA ARG A 124 10.49 -6.88 -2.62
C ARG A 124 10.25 -8.31 -2.14
N ALA A 125 9.77 -8.45 -0.92
CA ALA A 125 9.35 -9.73 -0.35
C ALA A 125 7.82 -9.79 -0.19
N PRO A 126 7.08 -10.52 -1.05
CA PRO A 126 5.63 -10.58 -0.96
C PRO A 126 5.13 -11.36 0.26
N ARG A 127 5.91 -12.32 0.77
CA ARG A 127 5.63 -13.10 1.99
C ARG A 127 6.92 -13.46 2.71
N ALA A 128 6.80 -13.77 4.02
CA ALA A 128 7.91 -14.34 4.77
C ALA A 128 8.31 -15.71 4.17
N GLY A 129 9.60 -15.90 3.90
CA GLY A 129 10.14 -17.14 3.29
C GLY A 129 9.91 -17.32 1.79
N ALA A 130 9.24 -16.39 1.09
CA ALA A 130 9.22 -16.39 -0.36
C ALA A 130 10.55 -15.84 -0.90
N GLN A 131 10.96 -16.28 -2.10
CA GLN A 131 12.11 -15.68 -2.78
C GLN A 131 11.87 -14.17 -2.98
N PRO A 132 12.75 -13.31 -2.46
CA PRO A 132 12.61 -11.88 -2.66
C PRO A 132 12.96 -11.52 -4.10
N GLY A 133 12.18 -10.61 -4.70
CA GLY A 133 12.59 -9.94 -5.93
C GLY A 133 13.63 -8.88 -5.57
N ILE A 134 14.83 -8.98 -6.13
CA ILE A 134 15.93 -8.04 -5.89
C ILE A 134 16.24 -7.32 -7.20
N GLN A 135 16.30 -5.99 -7.14
CA GLN A 135 16.67 -5.15 -8.27
C GLN A 135 17.73 -4.15 -7.83
N VAL A 136 18.82 -4.08 -8.60
CA VAL A 136 19.89 -3.10 -8.40
C VAL A 136 19.68 -1.97 -9.38
N ILE A 137 19.67 -0.74 -8.87
CA ILE A 137 19.53 0.48 -9.65
C ILE A 137 20.78 1.33 -9.38
N THR A 138 21.54 1.63 -10.42
CA THR A 138 22.69 2.53 -10.34
C THR A 138 22.22 3.97 -10.48
N LEU A 139 22.73 4.86 -9.63
CA LEU A 139 22.40 6.28 -9.59
C LEU A 139 23.50 7.15 -10.24
#